data_AF-A0A0G4FG97-F1
#
_entry.id   AF-A0A0G4FG97-F1
#
_cell.length_a   1.000
_cell.length_b   1.000
_cell.length_c   1.000
_cell.angle_alpha   90.00
_cell.angle_beta   90.00
_cell.angle_gamma   90.00
#
_symmetry.space_group_name_H-M   'P 1'
#
loop_
_entity.id
_entity.type
_entity.pdbx_description
1 polymer ?
#
loop_
_entity_poly.entity_id
_entity_poly.type
_entity_poly.pdbx_seq_one_letter_code
_entity_poly.pdbx_strand_id
1 'polypeptide(L)'
;MFRAGTGRPSRALELQLDLENMTATKVWSFTHPTNLSSACCGGVQMVDNGKNEPPTVLIAWGWSGPFFTEVTYEEEPRIVREFEGFRAQRGHLHHWEGSSAERPRLLLCSDANTLAAEGLERWTVHFSFNGVTGITKWRLHIGADMIEVLLSRHLIERTKKAFEEIISLQELIDTMAARNVTLTTDRNTTDVALYVRVVPIKGDRELLRGSKALKVPMVVSSRDESSGAVTLSPPSQPVLCGCYQPDIGLRKHLARPKANRESTFIDMAAVEQCAESCVANAMCQMFFYFENTGECEVHETNYLDGEKLRMELHSVPGVVSGLKECLQHDELS
;
A
#
# COMPACT_ATOMS: atom_id res chain seq x y z
N MET A 1 -26.05 -21.16 11.41
CA MET A 1 -25.26 -22.37 11.73
C MET A 1 -24.39 -22.77 10.53
N PHE A 2 -23.15 -23.21 10.76
CA PHE A 2 -22.32 -23.86 9.73
C PHE A 2 -22.41 -25.37 9.91
N ARG A 3 -22.67 -26.10 8.82
CA ARG A 3 -22.69 -27.58 8.84
C ARG A 3 -21.43 -28.09 8.15
N ALA A 4 -20.47 -28.56 8.92
CA ALA A 4 -19.35 -29.38 8.44
C ALA A 4 -19.87 -30.78 8.03
N GLY A 5 -19.21 -31.42 7.08
CA GLY A 5 -19.66 -32.72 6.58
C GLY A 5 -18.54 -33.55 5.98
N THR A 6 -18.53 -34.85 6.28
CA THR A 6 -17.80 -35.87 5.52
C THR A 6 -18.80 -36.52 4.55
N GLY A 7 -18.65 -36.29 3.25
CA GLY A 7 -19.51 -36.89 2.20
C GLY A 7 -20.74 -36.07 1.78
N ARG A 8 -20.92 -34.84 2.29
CA ARG A 8 -21.87 -33.85 1.76
C ARG A 8 -21.24 -32.46 1.79
N PRO A 9 -21.53 -31.58 0.82
CA PRO A 9 -21.05 -30.21 0.83
C PRO A 9 -21.42 -29.51 2.15
N SER A 10 -20.46 -28.77 2.68
CA SER A 10 -20.70 -27.86 3.80
C SER A 10 -21.63 -26.73 3.37
N ARG A 11 -22.44 -26.25 4.31
CA ARG A 11 -23.42 -25.21 4.05
C ARG A 11 -23.64 -24.30 5.24
N ALA A 12 -23.95 -23.04 4.96
CA ALA A 12 -24.53 -22.13 5.92
C ALA A 12 -26.05 -22.36 5.96
N LEU A 13 -26.63 -22.34 7.16
CA LEU A 13 -28.04 -22.64 7.36
C LEU A 13 -28.62 -21.84 8.51
N GLU A 14 -29.83 -21.34 8.32
CA GLU A 14 -30.64 -20.70 9.34
C GLU A 14 -31.91 -21.51 9.60
N LEU A 15 -32.23 -21.65 10.88
CA LEU A 15 -33.39 -22.38 11.38
C LEU A 15 -34.24 -21.42 12.20
N GLN A 16 -35.53 -21.41 11.91
CA GLN A 16 -36.53 -20.90 12.84
C GLN A 16 -36.90 -22.05 13.78
N LEU A 17 -36.80 -21.80 15.09
CA LEU A 17 -37.12 -22.79 16.12
C LEU A 17 -38.47 -22.43 16.76
N ASP A 18 -39.38 -23.40 16.77
CA ASP A 18 -40.58 -23.37 17.59
C ASP A 18 -40.28 -24.21 18.83
N LEU A 19 -40.11 -23.53 19.96
CA LEU A 19 -39.71 -24.16 21.22
C LEU A 19 -40.89 -24.79 21.96
N GLU A 20 -42.14 -24.43 21.62
CA GLU A 20 -43.34 -25.03 22.23
C GLU A 20 -43.63 -26.38 21.57
N ASN A 21 -43.63 -26.41 20.24
CA ASN A 21 -43.88 -27.61 19.46
C ASN A 21 -42.60 -28.44 19.20
N MET A 22 -41.45 -27.96 19.64
CA MET A 22 -40.14 -28.59 19.45
C MET A 22 -39.84 -28.86 17.96
N THR A 23 -40.16 -27.90 17.09
CA THR A 23 -39.91 -28.01 15.64
C THR A 23 -38.85 -27.02 15.17
N ALA A 24 -38.16 -27.37 14.08
CA ALA A 24 -37.15 -26.52 13.45
C ALA A 24 -37.40 -26.44 11.94
N THR A 25 -37.63 -25.24 11.44
CA THR A 25 -37.90 -24.98 10.02
C THR A 25 -36.70 -24.31 9.40
N LYS A 26 -36.22 -24.84 8.27
CA LYS A 26 -35.16 -24.19 7.48
C LYS A 26 -35.74 -22.96 6.79
N VAL A 27 -35.28 -21.78 7.19
CA VAL A 27 -35.71 -20.51 6.60
C VAL A 27 -34.70 -19.97 5.59
N TRP A 28 -33.43 -20.34 5.71
CA TRP A 28 -32.39 -19.92 4.77
C TRP A 28 -31.26 -20.96 4.68
N SER A 29 -30.63 -21.06 3.52
CA SER A 29 -29.40 -21.84 3.36
C SER A 29 -28.58 -21.42 2.17
N PHE A 30 -27.26 -21.46 2.32
CA PHE A 30 -26.31 -21.29 1.22
C PHE A 30 -25.33 -22.46 1.15
N THR A 31 -25.13 -22.99 -0.05
CA THR A 31 -24.08 -23.96 -0.38
C THR A 31 -23.18 -23.33 -1.43
N HIS A 32 -21.87 -23.39 -1.23
CA HIS A 32 -20.94 -22.81 -2.19
C HIS A 32 -21.08 -23.50 -3.57
N PRO A 33 -21.05 -22.76 -4.71
CA PRO A 33 -21.23 -23.34 -6.04
C PRO A 33 -20.25 -24.46 -6.39
N THR A 34 -19.04 -24.42 -5.83
CA THR A 34 -18.01 -25.47 -6.02
C THR A 34 -18.16 -26.65 -5.06
N ASN A 35 -19.26 -26.73 -4.31
CA ASN A 35 -19.57 -27.83 -3.39
C ASN A 35 -18.48 -28.05 -2.32
N LEU A 36 -18.01 -26.96 -1.72
CA LEU A 36 -16.98 -26.98 -0.67
C LEU A 36 -17.35 -27.93 0.47
N SER A 37 -16.38 -28.66 0.99
CA SER A 37 -16.56 -29.60 2.08
C SER A 37 -15.44 -29.43 3.10
N SER A 38 -15.79 -28.93 4.29
CA SER A 38 -14.85 -28.81 5.40
C SER A 38 -15.14 -29.85 6.47
N ALA A 39 -14.08 -30.53 6.91
CA ALA A 39 -14.13 -31.52 7.97
C ALA A 39 -14.25 -30.88 9.36
N CYS A 40 -13.84 -29.63 9.53
CA CYS A 40 -13.88 -28.94 10.81
C CYS A 40 -13.95 -27.42 10.63
N CYS A 41 -14.12 -26.72 11.77
CA CYS A 41 -14.08 -25.26 11.83
C CYS A 41 -15.18 -24.61 10.97
N GLY A 42 -14.98 -23.33 10.67
CA GLY A 42 -15.91 -22.53 9.93
C GLY A 42 -16.88 -21.78 10.84
N GLY A 43 -17.70 -20.96 10.21
CA GLY A 43 -18.57 -20.06 10.94
C GLY A 43 -19.49 -19.29 10.01
N VAL A 44 -20.52 -18.73 10.61
CA VAL A 44 -21.42 -17.79 9.93
C VAL A 44 -21.57 -16.55 10.80
N GLN A 45 -21.64 -15.39 10.16
CA GLN A 45 -21.94 -14.12 10.81
C GLN A 45 -22.90 -13.34 9.92
N MET A 46 -24.01 -12.88 10.50
CA MET A 46 -24.81 -11.83 9.87
C MET A 46 -24.04 -10.53 9.93
N VAL A 47 -23.87 -9.88 8.78
CA VAL A 47 -23.18 -8.60 8.63
C VAL A 47 -24.24 -7.52 8.48
N ASP A 48 -24.21 -6.57 9.41
CA ASP A 48 -24.96 -5.32 9.29
C ASP A 48 -24.19 -4.37 8.37
N ASN A 49 -24.74 -4.11 7.19
CA ASN A 49 -24.15 -3.23 6.18
C ASN A 49 -24.46 -1.74 6.44
N GLY A 50 -25.18 -1.44 7.53
CA GLY A 50 -25.56 -0.10 7.91
C GLY A 50 -26.97 0.28 7.49
N LYS A 51 -27.35 1.52 7.81
CA LYS A 51 -28.73 2.00 7.65
C LYS A 51 -29.16 1.95 6.19
N ASN A 52 -30.30 1.28 5.94
CA ASN A 52 -30.95 1.10 4.63
C ASN A 52 -30.25 0.15 3.65
N GLU A 53 -29.18 -0.54 4.06
CA GLU A 53 -28.55 -1.58 3.25
C GLU A 53 -29.03 -2.96 3.72
N PRO A 54 -29.37 -3.89 2.81
CA PRO A 54 -29.77 -5.24 3.19
C PRO A 54 -28.59 -5.95 3.87
N PRO A 55 -28.84 -6.78 4.90
CA PRO A 55 -27.77 -7.53 5.55
C PRO A 55 -27.18 -8.57 4.60
N THR A 56 -25.92 -8.93 4.85
CA THR A 56 -25.22 -10.03 4.17
C THR A 56 -24.83 -11.11 5.18
N VAL A 57 -24.43 -12.28 4.69
CA VAL A 57 -23.94 -13.38 5.51
C VAL A 57 -22.48 -13.64 5.16
N LEU A 58 -21.60 -13.45 6.13
CA LEU A 58 -20.20 -13.88 6.03
C LEU A 58 -20.12 -15.36 6.43
N ILE A 59 -19.54 -16.18 5.56
CA ILE A 59 -19.37 -17.62 5.75
C ILE A 59 -17.88 -17.94 5.73
N ALA A 60 -17.36 -18.41 6.84
CA ALA A 60 -16.02 -18.98 6.93
C ALA A 60 -16.09 -20.48 6.66
N TRP A 61 -15.32 -20.97 5.69
CA TRP A 61 -15.41 -22.36 5.22
C TRP A 61 -14.50 -23.34 5.95
N GLY A 62 -13.82 -22.92 7.02
CA GLY A 62 -13.01 -23.84 7.79
C GLY A 62 -11.68 -24.15 7.13
N TRP A 63 -11.41 -25.44 6.94
CA TRP A 63 -10.14 -25.97 6.42
C TRP A 63 -10.06 -26.03 4.89
N SER A 64 -11.18 -25.80 4.20
CA SER A 64 -11.30 -25.93 2.74
C SER A 64 -11.93 -24.69 2.13
N GLY A 65 -11.58 -24.38 0.88
CA GLY A 65 -12.17 -23.27 0.14
C GLY A 65 -11.54 -21.91 0.47
N PRO A 66 -12.20 -20.81 0.11
CA PRO A 66 -11.76 -19.47 0.46
C PRO A 66 -11.79 -19.29 1.98
N PHE A 67 -10.99 -18.35 2.48
CA PHE A 67 -10.99 -17.93 3.88
C PHE A 67 -12.39 -17.51 4.33
N PHE A 68 -13.06 -16.67 3.54
CA PHE A 68 -14.49 -16.41 3.67
C PHE A 68 -15.17 -16.13 2.33
N THR A 69 -16.47 -16.36 2.29
CA THR A 69 -17.39 -15.88 1.25
C THR A 69 -18.43 -15.00 1.95
N GLU A 70 -18.69 -13.81 1.42
CA GLU A 70 -19.84 -13.01 1.81
C GLU A 70 -20.94 -13.15 0.76
N VAL A 71 -22.16 -13.42 1.21
CA VAL A 71 -23.33 -13.60 0.34
C VAL A 71 -24.47 -12.67 0.74
N THR A 72 -25.35 -12.34 -0.20
CA THR A 72 -26.60 -11.64 0.12
C THR A 72 -27.52 -12.50 0.98
N TYR A 73 -28.33 -11.85 1.81
CA TYR A 73 -29.36 -12.51 2.61
C TYR A 73 -30.73 -12.43 1.92
N GLU A 74 -30.88 -13.20 0.85
CA GLU A 74 -32.13 -13.32 0.07
C GLU A 74 -32.44 -14.80 -0.22
N GLU A 75 -33.59 -15.10 -0.83
CA GLU A 75 -34.01 -16.48 -1.14
C GLU A 75 -33.02 -17.20 -2.06
N GLU A 76 -32.41 -16.45 -2.99
CA GLU A 76 -31.35 -16.90 -3.89
C GLU A 76 -30.04 -16.14 -3.62
N PRO A 77 -29.22 -16.58 -2.64
CA PRO A 77 -28.04 -15.84 -2.24
C PRO A 77 -27.02 -15.76 -3.37
N ARG A 78 -26.52 -14.55 -3.65
CA ARG A 78 -25.40 -14.30 -4.56
C ARG A 78 -24.13 -13.97 -3.77
N ILE A 79 -22.99 -14.36 -4.32
CA ILE A 79 -21.69 -14.02 -3.76
C ILE A 79 -21.43 -12.53 -3.99
N VAL A 80 -21.18 -11.80 -2.89
CA VAL A 80 -20.79 -10.39 -2.89
C VAL A 80 -19.28 -10.26 -3.03
N ARG A 81 -18.53 -11.08 -2.28
CA ARG A 81 -17.06 -11.13 -2.33
C ARG A 81 -16.53 -12.42 -1.73
N GLU A 82 -15.33 -12.79 -2.13
CA GLU A 82 -14.57 -13.91 -1.59
C GLU A 82 -13.15 -13.47 -1.29
N PHE A 83 -12.57 -14.08 -0.26
CA PHE A 83 -11.18 -13.86 0.11
C PHE A 83 -10.46 -15.20 0.22
N GLU A 84 -9.36 -15.37 -0.50
CA GLU A 84 -8.59 -16.62 -0.58
C GLU A 84 -7.27 -16.53 0.21
N GLY A 85 -6.49 -17.62 0.21
CA GLY A 85 -5.11 -17.65 0.70
C GLY A 85 -4.93 -18.01 2.19
N PHE A 86 -6.02 -18.08 2.96
CA PHE A 86 -5.97 -18.43 4.39
C PHE A 86 -6.99 -19.52 4.73
N ARG A 87 -6.70 -20.29 5.79
CA ARG A 87 -7.64 -21.25 6.38
C ARG A 87 -8.30 -20.60 7.59
N ALA A 88 -9.63 -20.53 7.58
CA ALA A 88 -10.37 -19.86 8.64
C ALA A 88 -10.77 -20.85 9.73
N GLN A 89 -10.19 -20.74 10.94
CA GLN A 89 -10.82 -21.42 12.09
C GLN A 89 -12.22 -20.83 12.32
N ARG A 90 -12.32 -19.50 12.32
CA ARG A 90 -13.53 -18.69 12.24
C ARG A 90 -13.20 -17.44 11.43
N GLY A 91 -14.21 -16.84 10.80
CA GLY A 91 -14.10 -15.55 10.14
C GLY A 91 -15.07 -14.59 10.81
N HIS A 92 -14.59 -13.38 11.10
CA HIS A 92 -15.43 -12.32 11.62
C HIS A 92 -15.15 -11.04 10.83
N LEU A 93 -16.22 -10.38 10.41
CA LEU A 93 -16.19 -9.04 9.87
C LEU A 93 -16.80 -8.12 10.91
N HIS A 94 -15.95 -7.28 11.49
CA HIS A 94 -16.37 -6.27 12.44
C HIS A 94 -16.16 -4.88 11.84
N HIS A 95 -17.07 -3.97 12.17
CA HIS A 95 -16.75 -2.57 12.03
C HIS A 95 -15.57 -2.27 12.95
N TRP A 96 -14.53 -1.64 12.40
CA TRP A 96 -13.39 -1.20 13.18
C TRP A 96 -13.00 0.20 12.74
N GLU A 97 -12.64 1.02 13.71
CA GLU A 97 -12.01 2.30 13.48
C GLU A 97 -10.53 2.24 13.80
N GLY A 98 -9.72 2.65 12.84
CA GLY A 98 -8.28 2.68 12.92
C GLY A 98 -7.77 4.11 13.02
N SER A 99 -6.78 4.31 13.87
CA SER A 99 -5.97 5.53 13.89
C SER A 99 -4.49 5.14 13.97
N SER A 100 -3.62 6.02 13.50
CA SER A 100 -2.17 5.81 13.51
C SER A 100 -1.48 7.08 13.95
N ALA A 101 -0.46 6.93 14.81
CA ALA A 101 0.42 8.03 15.18
C ALA A 101 1.45 8.35 14.08
N GLU A 102 1.65 7.39 13.17
CA GLU A 102 2.55 7.52 12.03
C GLU A 102 1.95 8.43 10.96
N ARG A 103 2.77 8.79 9.97
CA ARG A 103 2.33 9.58 8.81
C ARG A 103 1.95 8.65 7.66
N PRO A 104 1.11 9.11 6.71
CA PRO A 104 0.97 8.44 5.42
C PRO A 104 2.34 8.28 4.74
N ARG A 105 2.52 7.14 4.09
CA ARG A 105 3.76 6.77 3.38
C ARG A 105 3.61 7.07 1.90
N LEU A 106 4.72 7.49 1.28
CA LEU A 106 4.84 7.63 -0.16
C LEU A 106 6.04 6.83 -0.63
N LEU A 107 5.93 6.27 -1.83
CA LEU A 107 7.02 5.59 -2.52
C LEU A 107 6.92 5.91 -4.02
N LEU A 108 8.06 6.11 -4.67
CA LEU A 108 8.15 6.22 -6.13
C LEU A 108 8.32 4.81 -6.70
N CYS A 109 7.61 4.47 -7.78
CA CYS A 109 7.70 3.17 -8.41
C CYS A 109 7.68 3.26 -9.93
N SER A 110 8.41 2.37 -10.59
CA SER A 110 8.54 2.28 -12.04
C SER A 110 7.91 1.03 -12.64
N ASP A 111 7.28 0.17 -11.85
CA ASP A 111 6.79 -1.16 -12.28
C ASP A 111 5.28 -1.36 -12.06
N ALA A 112 4.60 -0.41 -11.44
CA ALA A 112 3.19 -0.56 -11.09
C ALA A 112 2.23 -0.50 -12.28
N ASN A 113 2.63 0.15 -13.38
CA ASN A 113 1.83 0.27 -14.59
C ASN A 113 2.32 -0.76 -15.63
N THR A 114 1.77 -1.97 -15.60
CA THR A 114 2.23 -3.15 -16.36
C THR A 114 1.74 -3.22 -17.80
N LEU A 115 0.96 -2.23 -18.26
CA LEU A 115 0.37 -2.21 -19.61
C LEU A 115 1.05 -1.13 -20.47
N ALA A 116 2.08 -1.51 -21.23
CA ALA A 116 2.68 -0.74 -22.35
C ALA A 116 3.04 0.74 -22.11
N ALA A 117 2.98 1.22 -20.87
CA ALA A 117 3.28 2.60 -20.52
C ALA A 117 4.79 2.83 -20.60
N GLU A 118 5.18 3.90 -21.27
CA GLU A 118 6.56 4.35 -21.39
C GLU A 118 6.72 5.74 -20.79
N GLY A 119 7.97 6.14 -20.50
CA GLY A 119 8.25 7.45 -19.94
C GLY A 119 7.52 7.71 -18.62
N LEU A 120 6.98 8.91 -18.45
CA LEU A 120 6.39 9.38 -17.19
C LEU A 120 5.08 8.66 -16.78
N GLU A 121 4.41 7.97 -17.69
CA GLU A 121 3.17 7.23 -17.40
C GLU A 121 3.44 5.90 -16.67
N ARG A 122 4.61 5.32 -16.90
CA ARG A 122 5.09 4.10 -16.21
C ARG A 122 5.44 4.38 -14.76
N TRP A 123 5.90 5.59 -14.49
CA TRP A 123 6.37 6.02 -13.18
C TRP A 123 5.22 6.56 -12.34
N THR A 124 5.11 6.09 -11.12
CA THR A 124 3.98 6.36 -10.25
C THR A 124 4.42 6.64 -8.83
N VAL A 125 3.68 7.51 -8.15
CA VAL A 125 3.79 7.73 -6.71
C VAL A 125 2.67 6.96 -6.05
N HIS A 126 3.07 5.97 -5.24
CA HIS A 126 2.18 5.18 -4.40
C HIS A 126 2.04 5.85 -3.06
N PHE A 127 0.83 5.87 -2.51
CA PHE A 127 0.62 6.40 -1.17
C PHE A 127 -0.50 5.69 -0.42
N SER A 128 -0.28 5.49 0.88
CA SER A 128 -1.18 4.78 1.77
C SER A 128 -1.05 5.30 3.21
N PHE A 129 -2.08 5.05 4.03
CA PHE A 129 -2.04 5.36 5.47
C PHE A 129 -2.46 4.13 6.26
N ASN A 130 -1.48 3.27 6.51
CA ASN A 130 -1.67 1.96 7.12
C ASN A 130 -2.29 2.10 8.53
N GLY A 131 -3.32 1.30 8.79
CA GLY A 131 -4.01 1.28 10.08
C GLY A 131 -5.00 2.42 10.31
N VAL A 132 -5.23 3.32 9.35
CA VAL A 132 -6.21 4.41 9.46
C VAL A 132 -7.45 4.12 8.62
N THR A 133 -8.63 4.22 9.23
CA THR A 133 -9.92 4.04 8.53
C THR A 133 -10.70 5.36 8.43
N GLY A 134 -11.76 5.34 7.62
CA GLY A 134 -12.64 6.51 7.43
C GLY A 134 -12.07 7.62 6.55
N ILE A 135 -10.92 7.41 5.91
CA ILE A 135 -10.37 8.31 4.90
C ILE A 135 -11.29 8.26 3.68
N THR A 136 -11.84 9.41 3.30
CA THR A 136 -12.74 9.53 2.13
C THR A 136 -12.00 10.10 0.93
N LYS A 137 -11.01 10.96 1.17
CA LYS A 137 -10.29 11.71 0.14
C LYS A 137 -8.83 11.95 0.50
N TRP A 138 -8.06 12.32 -0.51
CA TRP A 138 -6.68 12.74 -0.43
C TRP A 138 -6.50 14.09 -1.09
N ARG A 139 -5.74 14.97 -0.45
CA ARG A 139 -5.23 16.21 -1.06
C ARG A 139 -3.77 16.03 -1.39
N LEU A 140 -3.41 16.23 -2.65
CA LEU A 140 -2.05 16.16 -3.12
C LEU A 140 -1.51 17.57 -3.35
N HIS A 141 -0.34 17.82 -2.79
CA HIS A 141 0.43 19.05 -2.91
C HIS A 141 1.69 18.72 -3.70
N ILE A 142 1.96 19.50 -4.73
CA ILE A 142 3.05 19.27 -5.68
C ILE A 142 3.73 20.62 -5.93
N GLY A 143 5.06 20.63 -6.00
CA GLY A 143 5.84 21.85 -6.18
C GLY A 143 7.28 21.57 -6.62
N ALA A 144 7.93 22.62 -7.10
CA ALA A 144 9.33 22.61 -7.53
C ALA A 144 10.29 22.59 -6.34
N ASP A 145 9.85 23.12 -5.20
CA ASP A 145 10.59 23.08 -3.96
C ASP A 145 9.72 22.63 -2.77
N MET A 146 10.38 22.33 -1.66
CA MET A 146 9.71 21.83 -0.46
C MET A 146 8.81 22.90 0.20
N ILE A 147 9.15 24.18 0.10
CA ILE A 147 8.39 25.27 0.71
C ILE A 147 7.06 25.43 -0.01
N GLU A 148 7.07 25.39 -1.35
CA GLU A 148 5.88 25.39 -2.17
C GLU A 148 4.95 24.25 -1.78
N VAL A 149 5.45 23.03 -1.61
CA VAL A 149 4.60 21.89 -1.20
C VAL A 149 3.99 22.06 0.20
N LEU A 150 4.68 22.76 1.10
CA LEU A 150 4.19 23.03 2.45
C LEU A 150 3.17 24.17 2.50
N LEU A 151 3.31 25.19 1.63
CA LEU A 151 2.50 26.41 1.64
C LEU A 151 1.44 26.47 0.53
N SER A 152 1.56 25.62 -0.50
CA SER A 152 0.66 25.62 -1.66
C SER A 152 -0.73 25.10 -1.31
N ARG A 153 -1.72 25.65 -2.03
CA ARG A 153 -3.03 25.03 -2.16
C ARG A 153 -2.86 23.68 -2.85
N HIS A 154 -3.54 22.65 -2.34
CA HIS A 154 -3.58 21.34 -2.99
C HIS A 154 -3.92 21.49 -4.48
N LEU A 155 -3.18 20.80 -5.34
CA LEU A 155 -3.41 20.85 -6.78
C LEU A 155 -4.43 19.79 -7.21
N ILE A 156 -4.51 18.68 -6.46
CA ILE A 156 -5.41 17.55 -6.71
C ILE A 156 -6.15 17.20 -5.43
N GLU A 157 -7.47 16.99 -5.55
CA GLU A 157 -8.28 16.30 -4.54
C GLU A 157 -8.82 15.02 -5.17
N ARG A 158 -8.59 13.87 -4.53
CA ARG A 158 -8.93 12.55 -5.05
C ARG A 158 -9.72 11.76 -4.03
N THR A 159 -10.86 11.20 -4.43
CA THR A 159 -11.63 10.25 -3.61
C THR A 159 -10.83 8.98 -3.41
N LYS A 160 -10.75 8.47 -2.17
CA LYS A 160 -10.10 7.20 -1.85
C LYS A 160 -10.89 6.05 -2.48
N LYS A 161 -10.22 5.18 -3.21
CA LYS A 161 -10.78 4.03 -3.92
C LYS A 161 -10.19 2.70 -3.46
N ALA A 162 -8.95 2.69 -3.00
CA ALA A 162 -8.25 1.46 -2.63
C ALA A 162 -7.45 1.65 -1.34
N PHE A 163 -6.89 0.56 -0.79
CA PHE A 163 -6.02 0.61 0.38
C PHE A 163 -4.81 1.52 0.12
N GLU A 164 -4.13 1.27 -0.99
CA GLU A 164 -3.07 2.08 -1.58
C GLU A 164 -3.60 2.82 -2.81
N GLU A 165 -3.24 4.09 -2.93
CA GLU A 165 -3.56 4.93 -4.08
C GLU A 165 -2.32 5.14 -4.95
N ILE A 166 -2.53 5.32 -6.24
CA ILE A 166 -1.46 5.42 -7.24
C ILE A 166 -1.74 6.65 -8.11
N ILE A 167 -0.72 7.46 -8.37
CA ILE A 167 -0.77 8.58 -9.33
C ILE A 167 0.48 8.58 -10.21
N SER A 168 0.33 8.73 -11.54
CA SER A 168 1.49 8.76 -12.44
C SER A 168 2.24 10.10 -12.38
N LEU A 169 3.54 10.09 -12.68
CA LEU A 169 4.31 11.33 -12.80
C LEU A 169 3.76 12.22 -13.93
N GLN A 170 3.26 11.61 -15.01
CA GLN A 170 2.60 12.33 -16.10
C GLN A 170 1.40 13.13 -15.58
N GLU A 171 0.51 12.50 -14.80
CA GLU A 171 -0.68 13.18 -14.24
C GLU A 171 -0.29 14.34 -13.31
N LEU A 172 0.79 14.18 -12.52
CA LEU A 172 1.30 15.25 -11.66
C LEU A 172 1.78 16.45 -12.50
N ILE A 173 2.56 16.19 -13.55
CA ILE A 173 3.13 17.21 -14.44
C ILE A 173 2.03 17.93 -15.22
N ASP A 174 1.08 17.19 -15.79
CA ASP A 174 -0.06 17.76 -16.51
C ASP A 174 -0.90 18.66 -15.61
N THR A 175 -1.09 18.24 -14.35
CA THR A 175 -1.80 19.05 -13.36
C THR A 175 -1.05 20.34 -13.02
N MET A 176 0.27 20.27 -12.84
CA MET A 176 1.10 21.45 -12.61
C MET A 176 1.01 22.43 -13.78
N ALA A 177 1.13 21.93 -15.02
CA ALA A 177 1.00 22.72 -16.22
C ALA A 177 -0.38 23.39 -16.32
N ALA A 178 -1.47 22.64 -16.08
CA ALA A 178 -2.83 23.16 -16.08
C ALA A 178 -3.09 24.22 -14.99
N ARG A 179 -2.24 24.28 -13.95
CA ARG A 179 -2.30 25.25 -12.85
C ARG A 179 -1.25 26.35 -12.99
N ASN A 180 -0.54 26.42 -14.12
CA ASN A 180 0.57 27.35 -14.36
C ASN A 180 1.68 27.29 -13.31
N VAL A 181 1.91 26.10 -12.73
CA VAL A 181 3.05 25.84 -11.85
C VAL A 181 4.21 25.38 -12.73
N THR A 182 5.23 26.21 -12.88
CA THR A 182 6.38 25.93 -13.72
C THR A 182 7.59 25.53 -12.88
N LEU A 183 8.32 24.52 -13.35
CA LEU A 183 9.64 24.18 -12.80
C LEU A 183 10.65 25.15 -13.40
N THR A 184 11.05 26.16 -12.63
CA THR A 184 12.14 27.04 -13.01
C THR A 184 13.44 26.45 -12.50
N THR A 185 14.40 26.25 -13.40
CA THR A 185 15.65 25.59 -13.09
C THR A 185 16.78 26.35 -13.77
N ASP A 186 17.93 26.46 -13.12
CA ASP A 186 19.09 27.13 -13.69
C ASP A 186 19.47 26.48 -15.03
N ARG A 187 19.98 27.29 -15.97
CA ARG A 187 20.26 26.86 -17.36
C ARG A 187 21.20 25.65 -17.46
N ASN A 188 22.04 25.43 -16.45
CA ASN A 188 23.04 24.35 -16.44
C ASN A 188 22.57 23.10 -15.70
N THR A 189 21.40 23.11 -15.08
CA THR A 189 20.94 22.00 -14.25
C THR A 189 20.23 20.96 -15.10
N THR A 190 20.73 19.73 -15.11
CA THR A 190 20.10 18.58 -15.78
C THR A 190 19.18 17.82 -14.84
N ASP A 191 19.46 17.86 -13.54
CA ASP A 191 18.73 17.10 -12.52
C ASP A 191 17.87 18.03 -11.67
N VAL A 192 16.57 17.76 -11.65
CA VAL A 192 15.59 18.57 -10.95
C VAL A 192 14.78 17.68 -10.04
N ALA A 193 14.13 18.27 -9.04
CA ALA A 193 13.34 17.51 -8.09
C ALA A 193 11.89 17.98 -8.11
N LEU A 194 10.98 17.03 -8.09
CA LEU A 194 9.57 17.26 -7.84
C LEU A 194 9.28 16.87 -6.39
N TYR A 195 8.65 17.75 -5.63
CA TYR A 195 8.21 17.43 -4.27
C TYR A 195 6.73 17.07 -4.29
N VAL A 196 6.37 15.94 -3.69
CA VAL A 196 4.98 15.47 -3.60
C VAL A 196 4.61 15.20 -2.15
N ARG A 197 3.47 15.72 -1.68
CA ARG A 197 2.97 15.46 -0.34
C ARG A 197 1.48 15.16 -0.38
N VAL A 198 1.04 14.20 0.43
CA VAL A 198 -0.39 13.87 0.56
C VAL A 198 -0.92 14.19 1.95
N VAL A 199 -2.15 14.67 2.00
CA VAL A 199 -2.90 14.93 3.23
C VAL A 199 -4.22 14.17 3.16
N PRO A 200 -4.46 13.18 4.03
CA PRO A 200 -5.72 12.45 4.05
C PRO A 200 -6.83 13.31 4.65
N ILE A 201 -8.05 13.10 4.18
CA ILE A 201 -9.27 13.68 4.74
C ILE A 201 -10.12 12.54 5.31
N LYS A 202 -10.41 12.59 6.60
CA LYS A 202 -11.38 11.70 7.27
C LYS A 202 -12.77 12.33 7.22
N GLY A 203 -13.78 11.54 6.86
CA GLY A 203 -15.15 12.06 6.65
C GLY A 203 -15.18 13.19 5.60
N ASP A 204 -15.92 14.27 5.85
CA ASP A 204 -16.06 15.34 4.85
C ASP A 204 -15.02 16.47 4.96
N ARG A 205 -14.38 16.65 6.13
CA ARG A 205 -13.62 17.87 6.42
C ARG A 205 -12.40 17.71 7.31
N GLU A 206 -12.24 16.59 8.02
CA GLU A 206 -11.14 16.44 8.98
C GLU A 206 -9.83 16.17 8.24
N LEU A 207 -8.93 17.17 8.24
CA LEU A 207 -7.59 16.99 7.71
C LEU A 207 -6.74 16.23 8.72
N LEU A 208 -6.29 15.05 8.34
CA LEU A 208 -5.35 14.27 9.13
C LEU A 208 -3.92 14.77 8.92
N ARG A 209 -2.99 14.22 9.71
CA ARG A 209 -1.56 14.50 9.57
C ARG A 209 -1.09 14.13 8.16
N GLY A 210 -0.53 15.11 7.44
CA GLY A 210 0.05 14.87 6.12
C GLY A 210 1.36 14.08 6.18
N SER A 211 1.70 13.47 5.06
CA SER A 211 2.95 12.75 4.87
C SER A 211 4.19 13.66 5.01
N LYS A 212 5.37 13.03 5.08
CA LYS A 212 6.60 13.70 4.62
C LYS A 212 6.49 13.95 3.11
N ALA A 213 7.15 14.99 2.61
CA ALA A 213 7.21 15.16 1.17
C ALA A 213 8.11 14.07 0.56
N LEU A 214 7.73 13.52 -0.58
CA LEU A 214 8.59 12.68 -1.40
C LEU A 214 9.32 13.60 -2.37
N LYS A 215 10.66 13.61 -2.33
CA LYS A 215 11.50 14.29 -3.31
C LYS A 215 11.80 13.29 -4.42
N VAL A 216 11.11 13.47 -5.53
CA VAL A 216 11.19 12.63 -6.73
C VAL A 216 12.28 13.21 -7.64
N PRO A 217 13.36 12.46 -7.94
CA PRO A 217 14.33 12.90 -8.92
C PRO A 217 13.71 12.92 -10.32
N MET A 218 14.05 13.91 -11.12
CA MET A 218 13.59 14.09 -12.48
C MET A 218 14.75 14.57 -13.36
N VAL A 219 14.73 14.19 -14.63
CA VAL A 219 15.75 14.62 -15.60
C VAL A 219 15.15 15.62 -16.57
N VAL A 220 15.88 16.70 -16.84
CA VAL A 220 15.51 17.67 -17.88
C VAL A 220 15.87 17.11 -19.25
N SER A 221 14.86 16.79 -20.07
CA SER A 221 15.06 16.22 -21.40
C SER A 221 15.13 17.25 -22.51
N SER A 222 14.39 18.35 -22.40
CA SER A 222 14.48 19.47 -23.32
C SER A 222 14.05 20.78 -22.67
N ARG A 223 14.43 21.91 -23.27
CA ARG A 223 14.07 23.25 -22.83
C ARG A 223 13.55 24.03 -24.03
N ASP A 224 12.43 24.70 -23.86
CA ASP A 224 11.95 25.67 -24.82
C ASP A 224 12.67 27.01 -24.58
N GLU A 225 13.51 27.42 -25.55
CA GLU A 225 14.29 28.65 -25.47
C GLU A 225 13.43 29.91 -25.38
N SER A 226 12.20 29.86 -25.89
CA SER A 226 11.30 31.02 -25.97
C SER A 226 10.49 31.25 -24.70
N SER A 227 9.99 30.19 -24.08
CA SER A 227 9.16 30.26 -22.86
C SER A 227 9.94 29.96 -21.58
N GLY A 228 11.14 29.39 -21.68
CA GLY A 228 11.88 28.84 -20.53
C GLY A 228 11.24 27.58 -19.94
N ALA A 229 10.21 27.02 -20.57
CA ALA A 229 9.57 25.79 -20.14
C ALA A 229 10.52 24.60 -20.29
N VAL A 230 10.38 23.64 -19.39
CA VAL A 230 11.25 22.48 -19.29
C VAL A 230 10.42 21.21 -19.48
N THR A 231 10.86 20.33 -20.37
CA THR A 231 10.31 18.98 -20.51
C THR A 231 11.06 18.05 -19.57
N LEU A 232 10.32 17.22 -18.85
CA LEU A 232 10.87 16.28 -17.88
C LEU A 232 10.84 14.85 -18.41
N SER A 233 11.80 14.08 -17.96
CA SER A 233 11.85 12.63 -18.09
C SER A 233 11.97 12.01 -16.70
N PRO A 234 11.52 10.76 -16.54
CA PRO A 234 11.63 10.05 -15.27
C PRO A 234 13.11 9.80 -14.89
N PRO A 235 13.37 9.34 -13.65
CA PRO A 235 14.69 8.86 -13.25
C PRO A 235 15.22 7.78 -14.20
N SER A 236 16.55 7.68 -14.31
CA SER A 236 17.21 6.69 -15.16
C SER A 236 17.22 5.28 -14.54
N GLN A 237 17.21 5.17 -13.22
CA GLN A 237 17.28 3.89 -12.51
C GLN A 237 15.89 3.42 -12.11
N PRO A 238 15.43 2.22 -12.48
CA PRO A 238 14.11 1.75 -12.10
C PRO A 238 13.98 1.58 -10.58
N VAL A 239 12.77 1.86 -10.07
CA VAL A 239 12.39 1.68 -8.67
C VAL A 239 11.26 0.65 -8.62
N LEU A 240 11.61 -0.62 -8.46
CA LEU A 240 10.63 -1.70 -8.38
C LEU A 240 9.93 -1.67 -7.02
N CYS A 241 8.65 -1.30 -6.99
CA CYS A 241 7.85 -1.09 -5.77
C CYS A 241 7.99 -2.25 -4.78
N GLY A 242 7.93 -3.49 -5.28
CA GLY A 242 8.03 -4.71 -4.47
C GLY A 242 9.38 -4.93 -3.79
N CYS A 243 10.43 -4.23 -4.22
CA CYS A 243 11.78 -4.34 -3.69
C CYS A 243 12.08 -3.35 -2.56
N TYR A 244 11.23 -2.34 -2.36
CA TYR A 244 11.40 -1.32 -1.33
C TYR A 244 10.38 -1.53 -0.21
N GLN A 245 10.88 -1.57 1.02
CA GLN A 245 10.12 -1.84 2.23
C GLN A 245 10.19 -0.62 3.15
N PRO A 246 9.16 0.25 3.14
CA PRO A 246 9.08 1.37 4.06
C PRO A 246 8.83 0.89 5.49
N ASP A 247 9.46 1.59 6.43
CA ASP A 247 9.41 1.36 7.87
C ASP A 247 9.80 -0.06 8.31
N ILE A 248 10.68 -0.73 7.55
CA ILE A 248 11.24 -2.04 7.89
C ILE A 248 12.74 -1.89 8.13
N GLY A 249 13.21 -2.41 9.26
CA GLY A 249 14.61 -2.34 9.69
C GLY A 249 15.02 -3.55 10.53
N LEU A 250 16.27 -3.58 10.98
CA LEU A 250 16.77 -4.58 11.92
C LEU A 250 16.40 -4.20 13.35
N ARG A 251 16.32 -5.20 14.23
CA ARG A 251 16.08 -4.98 15.67
C ARG A 251 17.01 -3.94 16.30
N LYS A 252 18.30 -3.95 15.94
CA LYS A 252 19.29 -2.98 16.43
C LYS A 252 18.95 -1.53 16.05
N HIS A 253 18.20 -1.31 14.99
CA HIS A 253 17.79 0.02 14.54
C HIS A 253 16.74 0.67 15.46
N LEU A 254 15.99 -0.13 16.23
CA LEU A 254 15.07 0.37 17.25
C LEU A 254 15.77 1.18 18.35
N ALA A 255 17.05 0.88 18.61
CA ALA A 255 17.86 1.57 19.60
C ALA A 255 18.59 2.80 19.04
N ARG A 256 18.47 3.11 17.74
CA ARG A 256 19.13 4.27 17.16
C ARG A 256 18.57 5.56 17.79
N PRO A 257 19.44 6.52 18.14
CA PRO A 257 18.98 7.83 18.60
C PRO A 257 18.07 8.47 17.55
N LYS A 258 16.94 9.02 17.99
CA LYS A 258 16.13 9.88 17.12
C LYS A 258 16.95 11.12 16.78
N ALA A 259 16.98 11.49 15.51
CA ALA A 259 17.67 12.71 15.09
C ALA A 259 17.10 13.93 15.83
N ASN A 260 17.96 14.88 16.21
CA ASN A 260 17.55 16.13 16.86
C ASN A 260 16.63 16.98 15.97
N ARG A 261 16.64 16.74 14.66
CA ARG A 261 15.76 17.36 13.68
C ARG A 261 15.24 16.29 12.73
N GLU A 262 13.92 16.14 12.63
CA GLU A 262 13.29 15.27 11.64
C GLU A 262 13.50 15.85 10.24
N SER A 263 13.88 15.01 9.27
CA SER A 263 13.80 15.39 7.87
C SER A 263 12.33 15.60 7.48
N THR A 264 12.07 16.64 6.71
CA THR A 264 10.73 16.99 6.21
C THR A 264 10.38 16.25 4.92
N PHE A 265 11.36 15.60 4.29
CA PHE A 265 11.17 14.87 3.03
C PHE A 265 11.95 13.56 2.99
N ILE A 266 11.56 12.69 2.06
CA ILE A 266 12.23 11.44 1.70
C ILE A 266 12.91 11.68 0.35
N ASP A 267 14.23 11.53 0.29
CA ASP A 267 15.02 11.76 -0.93
C ASP A 267 15.18 10.44 -1.71
N MET A 268 14.40 10.26 -2.79
CA MET A 268 14.45 9.01 -3.53
C MET A 268 15.76 8.80 -4.27
N ALA A 269 16.46 9.86 -4.69
CA ALA A 269 17.79 9.72 -5.28
C ALA A 269 18.81 9.16 -4.26
N ALA A 270 18.71 9.59 -3.00
CA ALA A 270 19.57 9.07 -1.93
C ALA A 270 19.20 7.63 -1.53
N VAL A 271 17.91 7.28 -1.57
CA VAL A 271 17.43 5.90 -1.38
C VAL A 271 17.98 4.99 -2.48
N GLU A 272 17.90 5.42 -3.74
CA GLU A 272 18.42 4.69 -4.90
C GLU A 272 19.94 4.51 -4.81
N GLN A 273 20.70 5.56 -4.49
CA GLN A 273 22.14 5.44 -4.26
C GLN A 273 22.50 4.45 -3.14
N CYS A 274 21.69 4.39 -2.08
CA CYS A 274 21.86 3.40 -1.03
C CYS A 274 21.61 1.97 -1.54
N ALA A 275 20.56 1.77 -2.33
CA ALA A 275 20.25 0.50 -2.97
C ALA A 275 21.38 0.06 -3.93
N GLU A 276 21.88 0.96 -4.78
CA GLU A 276 23.01 0.72 -5.68
C GLU A 276 24.27 0.30 -4.91
N SER A 277 24.57 0.95 -3.78
CA SER A 277 25.73 0.59 -2.95
C SER A 277 25.65 -0.85 -2.42
N CYS A 278 24.45 -1.33 -2.13
CA CYS A 278 24.22 -2.72 -1.75
C CYS A 278 24.34 -3.67 -2.96
N VAL A 279 23.81 -3.30 -4.12
CA VAL A 279 23.96 -4.10 -5.35
C VAL A 279 25.45 -4.28 -5.70
N ALA A 280 26.24 -3.20 -5.61
CA ALA A 280 27.67 -3.20 -5.86
C ALA A 280 28.48 -4.00 -4.83
N ASN A 281 28.02 -4.11 -3.59
CA ASN A 281 28.68 -4.90 -2.55
C ASN A 281 28.32 -6.39 -2.67
N ALA A 282 29.30 -7.22 -3.02
CA ALA A 282 29.14 -8.68 -3.18
C ALA A 282 28.56 -9.38 -1.94
N MET A 283 28.85 -8.87 -0.74
CA MET A 283 28.41 -9.44 0.53
C MET A 283 27.06 -8.90 1.01
N CYS A 284 26.53 -7.84 0.38
CA CYS A 284 25.27 -7.24 0.80
C CYS A 284 24.10 -8.22 0.62
N GLN A 285 23.25 -8.30 1.64
CA GLN A 285 21.95 -8.93 1.57
C GLN A 285 20.81 -7.92 1.48
N MET A 286 20.91 -6.81 2.23
CA MET A 286 19.85 -5.81 2.38
C MET A 286 20.45 -4.43 2.64
N PHE A 287 19.86 -3.37 2.09
CA PHE A 287 20.21 -1.99 2.45
C PHE A 287 19.16 -1.39 3.40
N PHE A 288 19.56 -0.37 4.15
CA PHE A 288 18.71 0.43 5.03
C PHE A 288 19.07 1.91 4.87
N TYR A 289 18.13 2.71 4.39
CA TYR A 289 18.24 4.15 4.29
C TYR A 289 17.42 4.81 5.41
N PHE A 290 18.06 5.66 6.21
CA PHE A 290 17.44 6.35 7.34
C PHE A 290 17.00 7.76 6.93
N GLU A 291 15.69 7.97 6.74
CA GLU A 291 15.14 9.21 6.19
C GLU A 291 15.49 10.47 7.00
N ASN A 292 15.65 10.33 8.31
CA ASN A 292 15.89 11.46 9.20
C ASN A 292 17.34 11.93 9.18
N THR A 293 18.29 11.03 8.92
CA THR A 293 19.73 11.33 8.93
C THR A 293 20.33 11.34 7.53
N GLY A 294 19.66 10.74 6.54
CA GLY A 294 20.20 10.50 5.21
C GLY A 294 21.27 9.40 5.18
N GLU A 295 21.44 8.67 6.28
CA GLU A 295 22.46 7.63 6.40
C GLU A 295 22.03 6.38 5.63
N CYS A 296 22.98 5.77 4.93
CA CYS A 296 22.84 4.46 4.30
C CYS A 296 23.61 3.41 5.10
N GLU A 297 22.98 2.29 5.39
CA GLU A 297 23.60 1.12 6.00
C GLU A 297 23.38 -0.10 5.10
N VAL A 298 24.48 -0.77 4.77
CA VAL A 298 24.49 -2.02 4.00
C VAL A 298 24.66 -3.17 4.99
N HIS A 299 23.72 -4.11 4.98
CA HIS A 299 23.81 -5.30 5.81
C HIS A 299 24.37 -6.47 5.02
N GLU A 300 25.49 -6.99 5.49
CA GLU A 300 26.21 -8.09 4.86
C GLU A 300 25.79 -9.44 5.42
N THR A 301 25.88 -10.46 4.58
CA THR A 301 25.70 -11.86 4.97
C THR A 301 26.80 -12.29 5.94
N ASN A 302 26.44 -12.46 7.21
CA ASN A 302 27.32 -13.10 8.19
C ASN A 302 27.06 -14.61 8.21
N TYR A 303 27.94 -15.38 7.58
CA TYR A 303 28.03 -16.82 7.79
C TYR A 303 28.84 -17.08 9.06
N LEU A 304 28.16 -17.31 10.18
CA LEU A 304 28.79 -17.92 11.36
C LEU A 304 28.33 -19.39 11.39
N ASP A 305 29.29 -20.31 11.38
CA ASP A 305 29.09 -21.77 11.50
C ASP A 305 28.11 -22.42 10.49
N GLY A 306 28.08 -21.93 9.24
CA GLY A 306 27.35 -22.60 8.15
C GLY A 306 25.83 -22.44 8.19
N GLU A 307 25.27 -21.72 9.18
CA GLU A 307 23.87 -21.34 9.22
C GLU A 307 23.69 -19.86 8.85
N LYS A 308 22.74 -19.59 7.94
CA LYS A 308 22.33 -18.22 7.61
C LYS A 308 21.61 -17.65 8.84
N LEU A 309 22.24 -16.72 9.56
CA LEU A 309 21.59 -15.99 10.65
C LEU A 309 20.27 -15.42 10.14
N ARG A 310 19.16 -15.80 10.77
CA ARG A 310 17.84 -15.25 10.43
C ARG A 310 17.86 -13.76 10.74
N MET A 311 17.67 -12.93 9.71
CA MET A 311 17.46 -11.50 9.88
C MET A 311 16.14 -11.27 10.62
N GLU A 312 16.22 -10.78 11.86
CA GLU A 312 15.05 -10.31 12.59
C GLU A 312 14.68 -8.90 12.08
N LEU A 313 13.76 -8.87 11.12
CA LEU A 313 13.15 -7.64 10.61
C LEU A 313 12.06 -7.15 11.57
N HIS A 314 12.03 -5.86 11.81
CA HIS A 314 11.08 -5.17 12.66
C HIS A 314 10.49 -3.95 11.95
N SER A 315 9.33 -3.51 12.41
CA SER A 315 8.82 -2.20 12.03
C SER A 315 9.65 -1.11 12.71
N VAL A 316 10.34 -0.29 11.91
CA VAL A 316 11.21 0.80 12.35
C VAL A 316 10.83 2.06 11.57
N PRO A 317 10.10 3.01 12.17
CA PRO A 317 9.63 4.21 11.47
C PRO A 317 10.76 5.04 10.87
N GLY A 318 10.57 5.53 9.65
CA GLY A 318 11.51 6.43 8.97
C GLY A 318 12.70 5.71 8.34
N VAL A 319 12.55 4.43 8.02
CA VAL A 319 13.54 3.61 7.31
C VAL A 319 12.97 3.17 5.97
N VAL A 320 13.77 3.21 4.91
CA VAL A 320 13.46 2.53 3.65
C VAL A 320 14.51 1.44 3.45
N SER A 321 14.09 0.20 3.29
CA SER A 321 15.00 -0.93 3.10
C SER A 321 14.66 -1.74 1.87
N GLY A 322 15.52 -2.66 1.47
CA GLY A 322 15.25 -3.56 0.34
C GLY A 322 16.30 -4.64 0.19
N LEU A 323 15.87 -5.80 -0.29
CA LEU A 323 16.73 -6.97 -0.50
C LEU A 323 17.51 -6.83 -1.81
N LYS A 324 18.81 -7.14 -1.78
CA LYS A 324 19.67 -7.15 -2.97
C LYS A 324 19.10 -8.02 -4.08
N GLU A 325 18.65 -9.22 -3.73
CA GLU A 325 18.10 -10.21 -4.68
C GLU A 325 16.96 -9.63 -5.53
N CYS A 326 16.12 -8.77 -4.93
CA CYS A 326 15.01 -8.14 -5.64
C CYS A 326 15.49 -7.04 -6.61
N LEU A 327 16.52 -6.29 -6.22
CA LEU A 327 17.07 -5.17 -7.00
C LEU A 327 17.89 -5.61 -8.24
N GLN A 328 18.27 -6.88 -8.32
CA GLN A 328 19.08 -7.42 -9.43
C GLN A 328 18.24 -8.07 -10.54
N HIS A 329 16.93 -8.20 -10.35
CA HIS A 329 16.03 -8.83 -11.33
C HIS A 329 15.62 -7.85 -12.44
N ASP A 330 16.58 -7.42 -13.26
CA ASP A 330 16.34 -6.70 -14.53
C ASP A 330 17.02 -7.35 -15.76
N GLU A 331 17.67 -8.52 -15.62
CA GLU A 331 18.33 -9.21 -16.76
C GLU A 331 17.53 -10.38 -17.37
N LEU A 332 16.34 -10.70 -16.87
CA LEU A 332 15.53 -11.84 -17.37
C LEU A 332 14.04 -11.48 -17.49
N SER A 333 13.70 -10.67 -18.49
CA SER A 333 12.36 -10.66 -19.09
C SER A 333 12.41 -10.21 -20.54
#